data_AF-A0A674IP88-F1
#
_entry.id   AF-A0A674IP88-F1
#
_cell.length_a   1.000
_cell.length_b   1.000
_cell.length_c   1.000
_cell.angle_alpha   90.00
_cell.angle_beta   90.00
_cell.angle_gamma   90.00
#
_symmetry.space_group_name_H-M   'P 1'
#
loop_
_entity.id
_entity.type
_entity.pdbx_description
1 polymer ?
#
loop_
_entity_poly.entity_id
_entity_poly.type
_entity_poly.pdbx_seq_one_letter_code
_entity_poly.pdbx_strand_id
1 'polypeptide(L)'
;GFLSLSLFPAGDHVVFTNCSAEHSHPALSCKMAAEFDAFLASGLSWFCHLDDDNYLNPQALLKLLSSYSPAQDVYIGKPSLNRPIHASETMPNNQTRSVRFWFATGGAGFCISRRLAVKMAPWASGSNFLSTSELIRLPDDCTVGYIVECKLGGRLLPNTLFHSHLENLQLIPRPQLLQQVTLSYGVFEKKLNTVELAGPFSQHDDPSRFQSLHCLLYPDTSWCPRPV
;
A
#
# COMPACT_ATOMS: atom_id res chain seq x y z
N GLY A 1 3.87 5.75 -10.69
CA GLY A 1 2.66 6.27 -11.39
C GLY A 1 1.45 5.52 -10.89
N PHE A 2 0.32 6.18 -10.61
CA PHE A 2 -0.82 5.55 -9.93
C PHE A 2 -1.53 4.52 -10.81
N LEU A 3 -1.61 3.28 -10.31
CA LEU A 3 -2.44 2.22 -10.86
C LEU A 3 -3.52 1.89 -9.83
N SER A 4 -4.70 2.50 -9.99
CA SER A 4 -5.91 2.04 -9.32
C SER A 4 -6.38 0.76 -10.02
N LEU A 5 -6.31 -0.39 -9.33
CA LEU A 5 -6.67 -1.69 -9.90
C LEU A 5 -8.20 -1.82 -10.06
N SER A 6 -8.68 -1.48 -11.26
CA SER A 6 -9.91 -2.01 -11.86
C SER A 6 -9.50 -2.70 -13.18
N LEU A 7 -9.72 -4.01 -13.29
CA LEU A 7 -9.30 -4.84 -14.43
C LEU A 7 -10.08 -4.52 -15.73
N PHE A 8 -9.74 -3.47 -16.50
CA PHE A 8 -10.16 -3.20 -17.90
C PHE A 8 -9.26 -2.09 -18.53
N PRO A 9 -9.23 -1.87 -19.87
CA PRO A 9 -8.15 -1.09 -20.52
C PRO A 9 -8.07 0.37 -20.04
N ALA A 10 -6.86 0.93 -20.07
CA ALA A 10 -6.38 2.14 -19.38
C ALA A 10 -7.02 3.50 -19.79
N GLY A 11 -8.36 3.59 -19.85
CA GLY A 11 -9.12 4.83 -20.04
C GLY A 11 -9.12 5.75 -18.80
N ASP A 12 -10.30 6.16 -18.32
CA ASP A 12 -10.55 7.05 -17.15
C ASP A 12 -9.91 6.59 -15.81
N HIS A 13 -9.07 5.55 -15.83
CA HIS A 13 -8.34 4.99 -14.69
C HIS A 13 -6.98 5.65 -14.42
N VAL A 14 -6.45 6.46 -15.35
CA VAL A 14 -5.21 7.22 -15.16
C VAL A 14 -5.54 8.66 -14.75
N VAL A 15 -5.14 9.03 -13.53
CA VAL A 15 -5.34 10.39 -13.01
C VAL A 15 -4.02 11.15 -13.04
N PHE A 16 -3.94 12.16 -13.90
CA PHE A 16 -2.82 13.12 -13.91
C PHE A 16 -3.08 14.21 -12.87
N THR A 17 -2.35 14.15 -11.75
CA THR A 17 -2.46 15.16 -10.69
C THR A 17 -1.55 16.35 -11.02
N ASN A 18 -1.85 17.52 -10.45
CA ASN A 18 -0.97 18.69 -10.48
C ASN A 18 0.14 18.63 -9.40
N CYS A 19 0.37 17.46 -8.81
CA CYS A 19 1.43 17.27 -7.82
C CYS A 19 2.81 17.16 -8.49
N SER A 20 3.87 17.45 -7.75
CA SER A 20 5.25 17.25 -8.25
C SER A 20 5.51 15.79 -8.62
N ALA A 21 6.28 15.57 -9.69
CA ALA A 21 6.72 14.25 -10.12
C ALA A 21 7.80 13.66 -9.19
N GLU A 22 8.38 14.46 -8.30
CA GLU A 22 9.40 14.02 -7.35
C GLU A 22 8.88 12.99 -6.33
N HIS A 23 9.84 12.36 -5.65
CA HIS A 23 9.64 11.48 -4.49
C HIS A 23 9.90 12.22 -3.16
N SER A 24 9.66 13.54 -3.14
CA SER A 24 9.78 14.35 -1.93
C SER A 24 8.57 14.18 -1.03
N HIS A 25 8.74 14.45 0.27
CA HIS A 25 7.67 14.33 1.28
C HIS A 25 6.38 15.10 0.91
N PRO A 26 6.43 16.36 0.42
CA PRO A 26 5.25 17.08 -0.04
C PRO A 26 4.63 16.48 -1.31
N ALA A 27 5.46 15.96 -2.22
CA ALA A 27 5.01 15.38 -3.47
C ALA A 27 4.20 14.09 -3.24
N LEU A 28 4.70 13.20 -2.40
CA LEU A 28 4.01 11.97 -2.01
C LEU A 28 2.72 12.28 -1.23
N SER A 29 2.78 13.22 -0.28
CA SER A 29 1.59 13.66 0.47
C SER A 29 0.49 14.21 -0.43
N CYS A 30 0.85 15.02 -1.44
CA CYS A 30 -0.09 15.55 -2.43
C CYS A 30 -0.75 14.43 -3.24
N LYS A 31 0.04 13.44 -3.67
CA LYS A 31 -0.45 12.32 -4.46
C LYS A 31 -1.39 11.40 -3.64
N MET A 32 -1.00 11.08 -2.40
CA MET A 32 -1.83 10.31 -1.48
C MET A 32 -3.16 11.01 -1.19
N ALA A 33 -3.16 12.33 -1.04
CA ALA A 33 -4.40 13.11 -0.90
C ALA A 33 -5.32 12.95 -2.13
N ALA A 34 -4.75 13.00 -3.33
CA ALA A 34 -5.51 12.82 -4.57
C ALA A 34 -6.10 11.41 -4.70
N GLU A 35 -5.34 10.36 -4.34
CA GLU A 35 -5.86 8.98 -4.28
C GLU A 35 -7.02 8.86 -3.28
N PHE A 36 -6.86 9.46 -2.10
CA PHE A 36 -7.84 9.41 -1.03
C PHE A 36 -9.14 10.13 -1.43
N ASP A 37 -9.04 11.32 -2.03
CA ASP A 37 -10.19 12.08 -2.53
C ASP A 37 -10.90 11.35 -3.68
N ALA A 38 -10.15 10.77 -4.61
CA ALA A 38 -10.71 9.95 -5.69
C ALA A 38 -11.49 8.75 -5.14
N PHE A 39 -10.96 8.08 -4.11
CA PHE A 39 -11.66 7.00 -3.43
C PHE A 39 -12.95 7.47 -2.74
N LEU A 40 -12.92 8.59 -1.99
CA LEU A 40 -14.12 9.11 -1.34
C LEU A 40 -15.22 9.40 -2.36
N ALA A 41 -14.85 10.02 -3.49
CA ALA A 41 -15.74 10.33 -4.62
C ALA A 41 -16.30 9.07 -5.31
N SER A 42 -15.52 7.99 -5.40
CA SER A 42 -15.93 6.75 -6.07
C SER A 42 -17.14 6.04 -5.46
N GLY A 43 -17.46 6.30 -4.18
CA GLY A 43 -18.51 5.58 -3.46
C GLY A 43 -18.15 4.15 -3.04
N LEU A 44 -16.96 3.64 -3.40
CA LEU A 44 -16.55 2.26 -3.15
C LEU A 44 -16.31 1.96 -1.67
N SER A 45 -16.38 0.67 -1.32
CA SER A 45 -16.34 0.19 0.07
C SER A 45 -14.93 0.08 0.66
N TRP A 46 -13.91 -0.07 -0.17
CA TRP A 46 -12.53 -0.34 0.24
C TRP A 46 -11.56 0.53 -0.56
N PHE A 47 -10.69 1.24 0.15
CA PHE A 47 -9.51 1.89 -0.40
C PHE A 47 -8.34 0.95 -0.18
N CYS A 48 -7.55 0.65 -1.22
CA CYS A 48 -6.28 -0.05 -1.06
C CYS A 48 -5.20 0.71 -1.83
N HIS A 49 -4.15 1.10 -1.13
CA HIS A 49 -2.99 1.77 -1.70
C HIS A 49 -1.91 0.73 -2.03
N LEU A 50 -1.22 0.93 -3.15
CA LEU A 50 -0.09 0.13 -3.62
C LEU A 50 0.90 1.04 -4.36
N ASP A 51 2.19 0.73 -4.25
CA ASP A 51 3.25 1.34 -5.05
C ASP A 51 3.33 0.70 -6.45
N ASP A 52 4.00 1.38 -7.39
CA ASP A 52 4.16 0.87 -8.77
C ASP A 52 5.12 -0.31 -8.91
N ASP A 53 5.85 -0.65 -7.84
CA ASP A 53 6.67 -1.85 -7.72
C ASP A 53 5.93 -3.03 -7.05
N ASN A 54 4.63 -2.91 -6.80
CA ASN A 54 3.81 -3.94 -6.16
C ASN A 54 3.04 -4.79 -7.18
N TYR A 55 2.89 -6.09 -6.89
CA TYR A 55 1.99 -7.01 -7.57
C TYR A 55 0.78 -7.30 -6.68
N LEU A 56 -0.42 -7.00 -7.17
CA LEU A 56 -1.67 -7.34 -6.47
C LEU A 56 -2.23 -8.69 -6.91
N ASN A 57 -2.55 -9.55 -5.95
CA ASN A 57 -3.42 -10.70 -6.14
C ASN A 57 -4.87 -10.34 -5.74
N PRO A 58 -5.76 -9.99 -6.70
CA PRO A 58 -7.11 -9.54 -6.38
C PRO A 58 -7.98 -10.63 -5.74
N GLN A 59 -7.74 -11.92 -6.05
CA GLN A 59 -8.50 -13.02 -5.45
C GLN A 59 -8.16 -13.17 -3.96
N ALA A 60 -6.87 -13.12 -3.62
CA ALA A 60 -6.43 -13.13 -2.23
C ALA A 60 -6.93 -11.89 -1.46
N LEU A 61 -6.87 -10.71 -2.08
CA LEU A 61 -7.38 -9.48 -1.50
C LEU A 61 -8.89 -9.59 -1.20
N LEU A 62 -9.69 -10.03 -2.18
CA LEU A 62 -11.13 -10.18 -2.01
C LEU A 62 -11.46 -11.17 -0.89
N LYS A 63 -10.76 -12.31 -0.86
CA LYS A 63 -10.91 -13.31 0.20
C LYS A 63 -10.61 -12.70 1.58
N LEU A 64 -9.52 -11.94 1.70
CA LEU A 64 -9.16 -11.27 2.95
C LEU A 64 -10.22 -10.23 3.36
N LEU A 65 -10.61 -9.33 2.46
CA LEU A 65 -11.54 -8.25 2.79
C LEU A 65 -12.96 -8.75 3.06
N SER A 66 -13.35 -9.91 2.50
CA SER A 66 -14.65 -10.53 2.75
C SER A 66 -14.87 -10.95 4.21
N SER A 67 -13.81 -11.11 5.00
CA SER A 67 -13.93 -11.40 6.45
C SER A 67 -14.25 -10.18 7.30
N TYR A 68 -14.32 -8.99 6.70
CA TYR A 68 -14.57 -7.73 7.38
C TYR A 68 -15.81 -7.02 6.83
N SER A 69 -16.52 -6.31 7.70
CA SER A 69 -17.60 -5.43 7.24
C SER A 69 -17.02 -4.05 6.86
N PRO A 70 -17.32 -3.51 5.66
CA PRO A 70 -16.91 -2.15 5.31
C PRO A 70 -17.60 -1.07 6.15
N ALA A 71 -18.64 -1.44 6.92
CA ALA A 71 -19.27 -0.59 7.93
C ALA A 71 -18.58 -0.62 9.29
N GLN A 72 -17.44 -1.32 9.44
CA GLN A 72 -16.55 -1.24 10.59
C GLN A 72 -15.35 -0.36 10.25
N ASP A 73 -14.68 0.18 11.26
CA ASP A 73 -13.43 0.92 11.08
C ASP A 73 -12.29 -0.09 10.91
N VAL A 74 -11.81 -0.26 9.68
CA VAL A 74 -10.78 -1.25 9.35
C VAL A 74 -9.61 -0.56 8.66
N TYR A 75 -8.43 -0.71 9.24
CA TYR A 75 -7.14 -0.38 8.65
C TYR A 75 -6.27 -1.62 8.74
N ILE A 76 -5.88 -2.20 7.60
CA ILE A 76 -5.20 -3.50 7.54
C ILE A 76 -4.00 -3.43 6.60
N GLY A 77 -2.89 -4.03 7.02
CA GLY A 77 -1.65 -4.07 6.25
C GLY A 77 -0.50 -4.62 7.06
N LYS A 78 0.71 -4.53 6.50
CA LYS A 78 1.94 -4.97 7.17
C LYS A 78 2.48 -3.87 8.10
N PRO A 79 2.63 -4.09 9.42
CA PRO A 79 3.30 -3.13 10.28
C PRO A 79 4.76 -2.95 9.85
N SER A 80 5.21 -1.69 9.74
CA SER A 80 6.57 -1.37 9.27
C SER A 80 7.68 -1.72 10.25
N LEU A 81 7.38 -1.65 11.55
CA LEU A 81 8.33 -1.91 12.63
C LEU A 81 7.82 -3.07 13.49
N ASN A 82 8.67 -3.58 14.39
CA ASN A 82 8.26 -4.52 15.45
C ASN A 82 7.73 -3.81 16.71
N ARG A 83 7.56 -2.48 16.65
CA ARG A 83 7.09 -1.60 17.72
C ARG A 83 6.41 -0.37 17.11
N PRO A 84 5.56 0.36 17.85
CA PRO A 84 5.08 1.66 17.39
C PRO A 84 6.24 2.61 17.08
N ILE A 85 6.10 3.45 16.04
CA ILE A 85 7.04 4.54 15.80
C ILE A 85 6.89 5.59 16.90
N HIS A 86 7.99 6.26 17.24
CA HIS A 86 7.97 7.43 18.11
C HIS A 86 8.16 8.67 17.25
N ALA A 87 7.25 9.63 17.38
CA ALA A 87 7.31 10.88 16.63
C ALA A 87 6.96 12.08 17.51
N SER A 88 7.17 13.27 16.96
CA SER A 88 6.85 14.54 17.59
C SER A 88 5.81 15.27 16.74
N GLU A 89 4.66 15.55 17.34
CA GLU A 89 3.63 16.39 16.78
C GLU A 89 3.89 17.85 17.15
N THR A 90 3.91 18.72 16.16
CA THR A 90 4.01 20.17 16.36
C THR A 90 2.68 20.71 16.91
N MET A 91 2.72 21.42 18.03
CA MET A 91 1.56 22.03 18.68
C MET A 91 1.58 23.56 18.50
N PRO A 92 0.47 24.26 18.76
CA PRO A 92 0.47 25.71 18.88
C PRO A 92 1.55 26.20 19.87
N ASN A 93 2.12 27.38 19.61
CA ASN A 93 3.20 28.00 20.41
C ASN A 93 4.56 27.27 20.38
N ASN A 94 4.88 26.59 19.27
CA ASN A 94 6.15 25.85 19.08
C ASN A 94 6.41 24.76 20.14
N GLN A 95 5.38 24.30 20.83
CA GLN A 95 5.48 23.14 21.69
C GLN A 95 5.45 21.85 20.85
N THR A 96 6.02 20.77 21.38
CA THR A 96 5.96 19.46 20.73
C THR A 96 5.32 18.45 21.68
N ARG A 97 4.48 17.60 21.10
CA ARG A 97 3.85 16.48 21.80
C ARG A 97 4.45 15.18 21.28
N SER A 98 4.95 14.35 22.19
CA SER A 98 5.37 13.00 21.80
C SER A 98 4.15 12.14 21.50
N VAL A 99 4.17 11.47 20.35
CA VAL A 99 3.14 10.53 19.91
C VAL A 99 3.78 9.19 19.58
N ARG A 100 3.00 8.11 19.75
CA ARG A 100 3.40 6.74 19.43
C ARG A 100 2.25 6.03 18.75
N PHE A 101 2.51 5.39 17.62
CA PHE A 101 1.48 4.72 16.82
C PHE A 101 2.09 3.65 15.90
N TRP A 102 1.27 2.70 15.47
CA TRP A 102 1.57 1.80 14.37
C TRP A 102 1.15 2.41 13.04
N PHE A 103 1.82 2.00 11.97
CA PHE A 103 1.45 2.32 10.60
C PHE A 103 1.76 1.14 9.69
N ALA A 104 0.97 0.98 8.63
CA ALA A 104 1.21 0.00 7.60
C ALA A 104 2.28 0.53 6.63
N THR A 105 3.25 -0.31 6.24
CA THR A 105 4.26 0.04 5.25
C THR A 105 3.63 0.36 3.91
N GLY A 106 3.84 1.58 3.38
CA GLY A 106 3.29 2.00 2.08
C GLY A 106 3.60 1.02 0.95
N GLY A 107 4.88 0.69 0.77
CA GLY A 107 5.34 -0.24 -0.28
C GLY A 107 5.06 -1.72 -0.04
N ALA A 108 4.33 -2.09 1.03
CA ALA A 108 3.70 -3.39 1.14
C ALA A 108 2.23 -3.36 0.69
N GLY A 109 1.67 -2.17 0.51
CA GLY A 109 0.25 -1.92 0.37
C GLY A 109 -0.54 -2.04 1.68
N PHE A 110 -1.67 -1.35 1.72
CA PHE A 110 -2.60 -1.38 2.85
C PHE A 110 -4.02 -1.08 2.38
N CYS A 111 -5.01 -1.47 3.20
CA CYS A 111 -6.41 -1.19 2.91
C CYS A 111 -7.14 -0.51 4.06
N ILE A 112 -8.11 0.34 3.71
CA ILE A 112 -8.94 1.12 4.62
C ILE A 112 -10.42 0.95 4.22
N SER A 113 -11.30 0.68 5.18
CA SER A 113 -12.74 0.64 4.93
C SER A 113 -13.30 2.04 4.68
N ARG A 114 -14.36 2.14 3.87
CA ARG A 114 -15.02 3.42 3.58
C ARG A 114 -15.43 4.17 4.85
N ARG A 115 -15.97 3.46 5.86
CA ARG A 115 -16.36 4.10 7.12
C ARG A 115 -15.18 4.80 7.81
N LEU A 116 -14.02 4.14 7.86
CA LEU A 116 -12.82 4.73 8.44
C LEU A 116 -12.31 5.89 7.59
N ALA A 117 -12.24 5.73 6.27
CA ALA A 117 -11.81 6.80 5.36
C ALA A 117 -12.69 8.08 5.51
N VAL A 118 -14.02 7.94 5.58
CA VAL A 118 -14.91 9.09 5.82
C VAL A 118 -14.57 9.80 7.14
N LYS A 119 -14.22 9.06 8.20
CA LYS A 119 -13.77 9.67 9.47
C LYS A 119 -12.40 10.33 9.37
N MET A 120 -11.52 9.84 8.50
CA MET A 120 -10.19 10.42 8.28
C MET A 120 -10.24 11.72 7.48
N ALA A 121 -11.32 12.00 6.74
CA ALA A 121 -11.44 13.15 5.85
C ALA A 121 -11.02 14.51 6.44
N PRO A 122 -11.31 14.87 7.71
CA PRO A 122 -10.85 16.13 8.30
C PRO A 122 -9.32 16.30 8.37
N TRP A 123 -8.55 15.20 8.26
CA TRP A 123 -7.09 15.20 8.27
C TRP A 123 -6.48 14.71 6.96
N ALA A 124 -7.25 14.00 6.12
CA ALA A 124 -6.72 13.31 4.94
C ALA A 124 -7.25 13.84 3.60
N SER A 125 -8.37 14.55 3.57
CA SER A 125 -8.97 15.01 2.31
C SER A 125 -8.46 16.40 1.91
N GLY A 126 -8.26 16.62 0.61
CA GLY A 126 -7.73 17.87 0.06
C GLY A 126 -6.36 18.24 0.63
N SER A 127 -6.17 19.53 0.92
CA SER A 127 -4.89 20.03 1.46
C SER A 127 -4.57 19.53 2.88
N ASN A 128 -5.53 18.93 3.59
CA ASN A 128 -5.36 18.53 4.99
C ASN A 128 -4.34 17.41 5.15
N PHE A 129 -4.19 16.52 4.16
CA PHE A 129 -3.21 15.45 4.23
C PHE A 129 -1.80 15.99 4.34
N LEU A 130 -1.45 16.96 3.49
CA LEU A 130 -0.16 17.64 3.52
C LEU A 130 0.06 18.38 4.85
N SER A 131 -0.93 19.16 5.30
CA SER A 131 -0.82 19.84 6.60
C SER A 131 -0.64 18.86 7.77
N THR A 132 -1.28 17.70 7.70
CA THR A 132 -1.16 16.65 8.72
C THR A 132 0.21 15.96 8.65
N SER A 133 0.74 15.69 7.45
CA SER A 133 2.07 15.09 7.29
C SER A 133 3.19 16.05 7.71
N GLU A 134 3.03 17.36 7.47
CA GLU A 134 3.93 18.42 7.95
C GLU A 134 3.93 18.57 9.49
N LEU A 135 2.78 18.39 10.12
CA LEU A 135 2.63 18.46 11.58
C LEU A 135 3.56 17.48 12.32
N ILE A 136 3.69 16.27 11.78
CA ILE A 136 4.50 15.18 12.34
C ILE A 136 5.85 14.99 11.62
N ARG A 137 6.04 15.64 10.46
CA ARG A 137 7.23 15.55 9.60
C ARG A 137 7.59 14.12 9.21
N LEU A 138 6.58 13.32 8.90
CA LEU A 138 6.72 11.91 8.53
C LEU A 138 6.10 11.62 7.15
N PRO A 139 6.55 10.56 6.46
CA PRO A 139 5.98 10.14 5.18
C PRO A 139 4.47 9.93 5.19
N ASP A 140 3.91 9.78 4.00
CA ASP A 140 2.49 9.56 3.74
C ASP A 140 1.93 8.31 4.44
N ASP A 141 2.64 7.18 4.38
CA ASP A 141 2.22 5.96 5.08
C ASP A 141 2.14 6.12 6.61
N CYS A 142 3.14 6.80 7.19
CA CYS A 142 3.14 7.20 8.60
C CYS A 142 1.99 8.16 8.91
N THR A 143 1.67 9.07 7.99
CA THR A 143 0.57 10.03 8.15
C THR A 143 -0.78 9.33 8.21
N VAL A 144 -0.99 8.31 7.37
CA VAL A 144 -2.18 7.44 7.45
C VAL A 144 -2.29 6.77 8.82
N GLY A 145 -1.22 6.11 9.29
CA GLY A 145 -1.21 5.47 10.61
C GLY A 145 -1.43 6.44 11.76
N TYR A 146 -0.83 7.63 11.68
CA TYR A 146 -1.01 8.70 12.65
C TYR A 146 -2.46 9.17 12.73
N ILE A 147 -3.13 9.41 11.60
CA ILE A 147 -4.54 9.81 11.59
C ILE A 147 -5.40 8.71 12.23
N VAL A 148 -5.19 7.44 11.83
CA VAL A 148 -5.99 6.32 12.33
C VAL A 148 -5.79 6.11 13.84
N GLU A 149 -4.55 6.01 14.33
CA GLU A 149 -4.31 5.67 15.74
C GLU A 149 -4.35 6.89 16.67
N CYS A 150 -3.75 8.02 16.28
CA CYS A 150 -3.63 9.19 17.17
C CYS A 150 -4.81 10.17 17.08
N LYS A 151 -5.44 10.33 15.91
CA LYS A 151 -6.60 11.25 15.77
C LYS A 151 -7.93 10.53 15.99
N LEU A 152 -8.07 9.29 15.53
CA LEU A 152 -9.32 8.55 15.56
C LEU A 152 -9.41 7.46 16.64
N GLY A 153 -8.30 7.14 17.32
CA GLY A 153 -8.26 6.06 18.32
C GLY A 153 -8.50 4.66 17.74
N GLY A 154 -8.27 4.50 16.43
CA GLY A 154 -8.29 3.22 15.73
C GLY A 154 -7.03 2.41 15.98
N ARG A 155 -6.86 1.32 15.22
CA ARG A 155 -5.66 0.49 15.28
C ARG A 155 -5.33 -0.09 13.91
N LEU A 156 -4.06 -0.25 13.63
CA LEU A 156 -3.62 -1.11 12.53
C LEU A 156 -3.96 -2.57 12.87
N LEU A 157 -4.60 -3.27 11.94
CA LEU A 157 -4.75 -4.72 11.96
C LEU A 157 -3.55 -5.33 11.22
N PRO A 158 -2.60 -5.98 11.93
CA PRO A 158 -1.45 -6.60 11.29
C PRO A 158 -1.89 -7.73 10.37
N ASN A 159 -1.34 -7.79 9.17
CA ASN A 159 -1.58 -8.88 8.25
C ASN A 159 -0.30 -9.31 7.54
N THR A 160 -0.06 -10.63 7.49
CA THR A 160 1.17 -11.22 6.96
C THR A 160 1.08 -11.54 5.46
N LEU A 161 -0.02 -11.19 4.79
CA LEU A 161 -0.22 -11.39 3.35
C LEU A 161 0.23 -10.18 2.51
N PHE A 162 0.63 -9.10 3.17
CA PHE A 162 1.17 -7.90 2.52
C PHE A 162 2.68 -7.89 2.66
N HIS A 163 3.40 -7.66 1.55
CA HIS A 163 4.86 -7.77 1.52
C HIS A 163 5.51 -6.61 0.77
N SER A 164 6.50 -6.00 1.41
CA SER A 164 7.36 -4.97 0.81
C SER A 164 8.71 -5.56 0.39
N HIS A 165 9.37 -4.94 -0.60
CA HIS A 165 10.77 -5.24 -0.91
C HIS A 165 11.75 -4.90 0.23
N LEU A 166 11.30 -4.30 1.33
CA LEU A 166 12.09 -4.11 2.55
C LEU A 166 12.12 -5.35 3.47
N GLU A 167 11.47 -6.44 3.05
CA GLU A 167 11.47 -7.74 3.73
C GLU A 167 12.33 -8.75 2.98
N ASN A 168 12.72 -9.88 3.60
CA ASN A 168 13.38 -10.95 2.85
C ASN A 168 12.35 -11.79 2.07
N LEU A 169 12.06 -11.37 0.82
CA LEU A 169 11.02 -11.98 -0.03
C LEU A 169 11.35 -13.43 -0.44
N GLN A 170 12.62 -13.83 -0.38
CA GLN A 170 13.06 -15.20 -0.63
C GLN A 170 12.60 -16.18 0.46
N LEU A 171 12.23 -15.68 1.65
CA LEU A 171 11.71 -16.52 2.73
C LEU A 171 10.25 -16.95 2.50
N ILE A 172 9.54 -16.33 1.55
CA ILE A 172 8.15 -16.69 1.25
C ILE A 172 8.15 -18.00 0.46
N PRO A 173 7.66 -19.12 1.04
CA PRO A 173 7.70 -20.41 0.36
C PRO A 173 6.83 -20.38 -0.89
N ARG A 174 7.30 -21.01 -1.97
CA ARG A 174 6.56 -21.09 -3.25
C ARG A 174 5.08 -21.50 -3.10
N PRO A 175 4.69 -22.50 -2.28
CA PRO A 175 3.28 -22.84 -2.09
C PRO A 175 2.41 -21.73 -1.49
N GLN A 176 3.03 -20.78 -0.78
CA GLN A 176 2.34 -19.67 -0.14
C GLN A 176 2.19 -18.46 -1.08
N LEU A 177 2.98 -18.34 -2.15
CA LEU A 177 2.94 -17.20 -3.06
C LEU A 177 1.53 -16.93 -3.62
N LEU A 178 0.78 -17.99 -3.91
CA LEU A 178 -0.60 -17.91 -4.42
C LEU A 178 -1.61 -17.31 -3.45
N GLN A 179 -1.26 -17.25 -2.17
CA GLN A 179 -2.14 -16.80 -1.08
C GLN A 179 -1.81 -15.37 -0.64
N GLN A 180 -0.67 -14.82 -1.07
CA GLN A 180 -0.27 -13.47 -0.71
C GLN A 180 -1.16 -12.45 -1.42
N VAL A 181 -1.46 -11.37 -0.72
CA VAL A 181 -2.28 -10.26 -1.22
C VAL A 181 -1.42 -9.34 -2.08
N THR A 182 -0.27 -8.91 -1.55
CA THR A 182 0.72 -8.14 -2.29
C THR A 182 2.09 -8.80 -2.22
N LEU A 183 2.85 -8.64 -3.30
CA LEU A 183 4.28 -8.91 -3.36
C LEU A 183 4.95 -7.68 -3.98
N SER A 184 6.24 -7.51 -3.76
CA SER A 184 7.00 -6.36 -4.29
C SER A 184 8.31 -6.84 -4.91
N TYR A 185 9.05 -5.94 -5.55
CA TYR A 185 10.44 -6.14 -5.91
C TYR A 185 11.18 -4.82 -5.73
N GLY A 186 12.49 -4.88 -5.47
CA GLY A 186 13.26 -3.65 -5.30
C GLY A 186 14.67 -3.93 -4.81
N VAL A 187 15.48 -2.88 -4.67
CA VAL A 187 16.82 -3.02 -4.12
C VAL A 187 16.76 -2.93 -2.60
N PHE A 188 17.18 -4.00 -1.92
CA PHE A 188 17.33 -4.05 -0.47
C PHE A 188 18.74 -4.51 -0.13
N GLU A 189 19.42 -3.80 0.78
CA GLU A 189 20.82 -4.07 1.15
C GLU A 189 21.77 -4.24 -0.06
N LYS A 190 21.60 -3.39 -1.09
CA LYS A 190 22.36 -3.38 -2.36
C LYS A 190 22.16 -4.63 -3.24
N LYS A 191 21.16 -5.46 -2.95
CA LYS A 191 20.78 -6.61 -3.77
C LYS A 191 19.37 -6.45 -4.29
N LEU A 192 19.13 -6.92 -5.50
CA LEU A 192 17.78 -7.05 -6.02
C LEU A 192 17.05 -8.11 -5.17
N ASN A 193 15.98 -7.68 -4.51
CA ASN A 193 15.15 -8.49 -3.66
C ASN A 193 13.85 -8.82 -4.39
N THR A 194 13.59 -10.11 -4.55
CA THR A 194 12.45 -10.67 -5.27
C THR A 194 12.02 -11.97 -4.61
N VAL A 195 10.80 -12.41 -4.92
CA VAL A 195 10.34 -13.75 -4.55
C VAL A 195 11.13 -14.84 -5.27
N GLU A 196 11.32 -15.98 -4.61
CA GLU A 196 12.02 -17.11 -5.21
C GLU A 196 11.07 -17.87 -6.16
N LEU A 197 11.22 -17.59 -7.47
CA LEU A 197 10.48 -18.25 -8.55
C LEU A 197 11.42 -18.62 -9.71
N ALA A 198 11.49 -19.93 -9.99
CA ALA A 198 12.37 -20.47 -11.03
C ALA A 198 11.92 -20.12 -12.47
N GLY A 199 10.65 -19.81 -12.69
CA GLY A 199 10.11 -19.51 -14.01
C GLY A 199 8.59 -19.33 -13.97
N PRO A 200 7.93 -19.20 -15.14
CA PRO A 200 8.41 -19.65 -16.46
C PRO A 200 9.45 -18.78 -17.18
N PHE A 201 9.76 -17.57 -16.71
CA PHE A 201 10.72 -16.67 -17.36
C PHE A 201 12.10 -16.67 -16.69
N SER A 202 13.16 -16.47 -17.50
CA SER A 202 14.52 -16.29 -17.00
C SER A 202 14.64 -14.99 -16.18
N GLN A 203 15.60 -14.90 -15.25
CA GLN A 203 15.83 -13.66 -14.47
C GLN A 203 16.15 -12.44 -15.34
N HIS A 204 16.69 -12.66 -16.53
CA HIS A 204 16.94 -11.59 -17.49
C HIS A 204 15.62 -11.02 -18.04
N ASP A 205 14.68 -11.89 -18.41
CA ASP A 205 13.45 -11.48 -19.10
C ASP A 205 12.38 -10.94 -18.13
N ASP A 206 12.44 -11.33 -16.86
CA ASP A 206 11.44 -10.96 -15.84
C ASP A 206 12.12 -10.61 -14.50
N PRO A 207 12.98 -9.57 -14.43
CA PRO A 207 13.81 -9.30 -13.25
C PRO A 207 13.01 -9.10 -11.95
N SER A 208 11.76 -8.63 -12.02
CA SER A 208 10.87 -8.50 -10.85
C SER A 208 10.24 -9.81 -10.38
N ARG A 209 10.25 -10.85 -11.24
CA ARG A 209 9.53 -12.12 -11.10
C ARG A 209 8.00 -11.99 -11.23
N PHE A 210 7.48 -10.81 -11.61
CA PHE A 210 6.04 -10.56 -11.68
C PHE A 210 5.37 -11.28 -12.84
N GLN A 211 6.03 -11.40 -14.00
CA GLN A 211 5.46 -12.16 -15.11
C GLN A 211 5.40 -13.65 -14.76
N SER A 212 6.45 -14.15 -14.11
CA SER A 212 6.51 -15.54 -13.64
C SER A 212 5.43 -15.83 -12.60
N LEU A 213 5.26 -14.93 -11.63
CA LEU A 213 4.19 -15.00 -10.64
C LEU A 213 2.80 -14.93 -11.29
N HIS A 214 2.62 -14.05 -12.27
CA HIS A 214 1.36 -13.91 -12.99
C HIS A 214 0.98 -15.21 -13.70
N CYS A 215 1.92 -15.85 -14.39
CA CYS A 215 1.68 -17.14 -15.02
C CYS A 215 1.46 -18.29 -14.03
N LEU A 216 1.99 -18.18 -12.81
CA LEU A 216 1.68 -19.13 -11.74
C LEU A 216 0.23 -18.98 -11.23
N LEU A 217 -0.27 -17.74 -11.15
CA LEU A 217 -1.65 -17.43 -10.71
C LEU A 217 -2.69 -17.65 -11.82
N TYR A 218 -2.32 -17.35 -13.07
CA TYR A 218 -3.19 -17.33 -14.23
C TYR A 218 -2.52 -18.08 -15.40
N PRO A 219 -2.42 -19.42 -15.31
CA PRO A 219 -1.68 -20.23 -16.29
C PRO A 219 -2.28 -20.18 -17.71
N ASP A 220 -3.56 -19.84 -17.82
CA ASP A 220 -4.27 -19.74 -19.10
C ASP A 220 -4.05 -18.41 -19.83
N THR A 221 -3.31 -17.47 -19.23
CA THR A 221 -2.97 -16.19 -19.86
C THR A 221 -2.16 -16.42 -21.14
N SER A 222 -2.58 -15.83 -22.26
CA SER A 222 -2.13 -16.21 -23.61
C SER A 222 -0.63 -16.06 -23.87
N TRP A 223 0.04 -15.14 -23.18
CA TRP A 223 1.48 -14.89 -23.32
C TRP A 223 2.33 -15.70 -22.34
N CYS A 224 1.71 -16.46 -21.44
CA CYS A 224 2.43 -17.34 -20.53
C CYS A 224 3.06 -18.51 -21.31
N PRO A 225 4.35 -18.82 -21.09
CA PRO A 225 4.99 -19.98 -21.68
C PRO A 225 4.26 -21.24 -21.22
N ARG A 226 3.88 -22.09 -22.18
CA ARG A 226 3.30 -23.39 -21.85
C ARG A 226 4.38 -24.30 -21.27
N PRO A 227 4.04 -25.15 -20.29
CA PRO A 227 4.94 -26.24 -19.89
C PRO A 227 5.28 -27.06 -21.14
N VAL A 228 6.58 -27.25 -21.39
CA VAL A 228 7.06 -28.22 -22.38
C VAL A 228 6.75 -29.63 -21.88
#